data_AF-A0A1I7N2I4-F1
#
_entry.id   AF-A0A1I7N2I4-F1
#
_cell.length_a   1.000
_cell.length_b   1.000
_cell.length_c   1.000
_cell.angle_alpha   90.00
_cell.angle_beta   90.00
_cell.angle_gamma   90.00
#
_symmetry.space_group_name_H-M   'P 1'
#
loop_
_entity.id
_entity.type
_entity.pdbx_description
1 polymer ?
#
loop_
_entity_poly.entity_id
_entity_poly.type
_entity_poly.pdbx_seq_one_letter_code
_entity_poly.pdbx_strand_id
1 'polypeptide(L)'
;MNLSIRALVTGFIFLPGISYASCYKPDAPSCVYGYSRFDDQNEFDSCKRGMVSYKFGIEEFLSCLRREADEATTDYNNAVTKFNSRASQ
;
A
#
# COMPACT_ATOMS: atom_id res chain seq x y z
N MET A 1 52.03 -11.56 -24.77
CA MET A 1 50.83 -10.79 -25.15
C MET A 1 49.65 -11.36 -24.37
N ASN A 2 49.24 -10.66 -23.32
CA ASN A 2 48.16 -11.09 -22.43
C ASN A 2 46.81 -10.75 -23.06
N LEU A 3 45.96 -11.75 -23.31
CA LEU A 3 44.54 -11.53 -23.57
C LEU A 3 43.78 -11.82 -22.28
N SER A 4 43.51 -10.76 -21.50
CA SER A 4 42.59 -10.83 -20.36
C SER A 4 41.16 -10.96 -20.87
N ILE A 5 40.56 -12.12 -20.62
CA ILE A 5 39.13 -12.38 -20.81
C ILE A 5 38.38 -11.56 -19.75
N ARG A 6 37.79 -10.45 -20.17
CA ARG A 6 36.88 -9.66 -19.31
C ARG A 6 35.57 -10.41 -19.21
N ALA A 7 35.30 -10.98 -18.04
CA ALA A 7 34.00 -11.55 -17.71
C ALA A 7 32.94 -10.44 -17.76
N LEU A 8 32.07 -10.50 -18.77
CA LEU A 8 30.82 -9.74 -18.78
C LEU A 8 29.89 -10.41 -17.77
N VAL A 9 29.92 -9.93 -16.54
CA VAL A 9 28.92 -10.28 -15.53
C VAL A 9 27.64 -9.56 -15.90
N THR A 10 26.82 -10.18 -16.74
CA THR A 10 25.42 -9.80 -16.94
C THR A 10 24.66 -10.08 -15.64
N GLY A 11 24.66 -9.11 -14.73
CA GLY A 11 23.92 -9.17 -13.49
C GLY A 11 22.43 -9.04 -13.77
N PHE A 12 21.71 -10.16 -13.79
CA PHE A 12 20.26 -10.16 -13.67
C PHE A 12 19.94 -9.79 -12.22
N ILE A 13 19.61 -8.51 -11.99
CA ILE A 13 19.17 -8.04 -10.69
C ILE A 13 17.76 -8.60 -10.48
N PHE A 14 17.66 -9.76 -9.81
CA PHE A 14 16.41 -10.22 -9.22
C PHE A 14 16.07 -9.26 -8.07
N LEU A 15 15.34 -8.19 -8.40
CA LEU A 15 14.60 -7.44 -7.40
C LEU A 15 13.47 -8.37 -6.95
N PRO A 16 13.36 -8.73 -5.66
CA PRO A 16 12.13 -9.32 -5.18
C PRO A 16 11.00 -8.33 -5.50
N GLY A 17 10.04 -8.76 -6.31
CA GLY A 17 8.90 -7.94 -6.64
C GLY A 17 8.18 -7.59 -5.35
N ILE A 18 8.16 -6.32 -5.00
CA ILE A 18 7.38 -5.80 -3.89
C ILE A 18 5.92 -6.01 -4.32
N SER A 19 5.27 -7.02 -3.74
CA SER A 19 3.85 -7.25 -3.97
C SER A 19 3.10 -6.23 -3.13
N TYR A 20 2.81 -5.06 -3.71
CA TYR A 20 1.98 -4.05 -3.07
C TYR A 20 0.63 -4.67 -2.74
N ALA A 21 0.30 -4.85 -1.45
CA ALA A 21 -1.09 -5.06 -1.09
C ALA A 21 -1.79 -3.74 -1.44
N SER A 22 -2.56 -3.74 -2.53
CA SER A 22 -3.22 -2.53 -2.98
C SER A 22 -4.30 -2.15 -1.97
N CYS A 23 -3.96 -1.28 -1.01
CA CYS A 23 -4.89 -0.79 -0.01
C CYS A 23 -6.07 -0.13 -0.73
N TYR A 24 -7.26 -0.70 -0.58
CA TYR A 24 -8.46 -0.17 -1.22
C TYR A 24 -9.16 0.82 -0.29
N LYS A 25 -9.34 2.05 -0.76
CA LYS A 25 -10.18 3.02 -0.07
C LYS A 25 -11.64 2.77 -0.45
N PRO A 26 -12.54 2.47 0.50
CA PRO A 26 -13.96 2.38 0.19
C PRO A 26 -14.52 3.75 -0.22
N ASP A 27 -15.61 3.72 -0.97
CA ASP A 27 -16.40 4.91 -1.26
C ASP A 27 -17.49 5.10 -0.22
N ALA A 28 -17.88 6.36 0.00
CA ALA A 28 -19.02 6.65 0.86
C ALA A 28 -20.31 6.09 0.24
N PRO A 29 -21.28 5.64 1.05
CA PRO A 29 -22.54 5.11 0.54
C PRO A 29 -23.30 6.21 -0.21
N SER A 30 -23.89 5.88 -1.36
CA SER A 30 -24.50 6.86 -2.27
C SER A 30 -25.57 7.75 -1.62
N CYS A 31 -26.25 7.26 -0.58
CA CYS A 31 -27.25 7.99 0.19
C CYS A 31 -26.76 9.31 0.80
N VAL A 32 -25.44 9.50 0.99
CA VAL A 32 -24.91 10.79 1.51
C VAL A 32 -24.84 11.91 0.47
N TYR A 33 -25.02 11.59 -0.81
CA TYR A 33 -24.97 12.55 -1.91
C TYR A 33 -26.37 13.02 -2.36
N GLY A 34 -27.43 12.59 -1.66
CA GLY A 34 -28.80 13.05 -1.91
C GLY A 34 -29.01 14.52 -1.53
N TYR A 35 -29.82 15.24 -2.31
CA TYR A 35 -30.21 16.64 -2.03
C TYR A 35 -31.47 16.75 -1.17
N SER A 36 -32.25 15.66 -1.06
CA SER A 36 -33.43 15.55 -0.23
C SER A 36 -33.10 14.95 1.15
N ARG A 37 -34.05 15.08 2.08
CA ARG A 37 -34.04 14.28 3.31
C ARG A 37 -34.38 12.83 2.96
N PHE A 38 -34.10 11.93 3.89
CA PHE A 38 -34.59 10.55 3.80
C PHE A 38 -36.12 10.55 3.76
N ASP A 39 -36.68 9.76 2.86
CA ASP A 39 -38.13 9.67 2.63
C ASP A 39 -38.82 8.88 3.74
N ASP A 40 -38.11 7.91 4.32
CA ASP A 40 -38.61 7.12 5.44
C ASP A 40 -37.50 6.60 6.37
N GLN A 41 -37.93 5.94 7.45
CA GLN A 41 -37.04 5.37 8.46
C GLN A 41 -36.17 4.23 7.91
N ASN A 42 -36.67 3.47 6.93
CA ASN A 42 -35.92 2.35 6.36
C ASN A 42 -34.75 2.85 5.52
N GLU A 43 -34.95 3.91 4.73
CA GLU A 43 -33.90 4.56 3.96
C GLU A 43 -32.82 5.14 4.88
N PHE A 44 -33.25 5.86 5.93
CA PHE A 44 -32.34 6.38 6.95
C PHE A 44 -31.53 5.25 7.63
N ASP A 45 -32.19 4.19 8.09
CA ASP A 45 -31.52 3.09 8.78
C ASP A 45 -30.59 2.30 7.85
N SER A 46 -30.96 2.16 6.58
CA SER A 46 -30.10 1.57 5.55
C SER A 46 -28.85 2.41 5.33
N CYS A 47 -29.01 3.72 5.16
CA CYS A 47 -27.89 4.64 5.00
C CYS A 47 -26.99 4.65 6.24
N LYS A 48 -27.58 4.64 7.44
CA LYS A 48 -26.85 4.56 8.71
C LYS A 48 -26.01 3.28 8.80
N ARG A 49 -26.54 2.12 8.41
CA ARG A 49 -25.76 0.87 8.34
C ARG A 49 -24.62 1.00 7.33
N GLY A 50 -24.88 1.57 6.15
CA GLY A 50 -23.86 1.85 5.15
C GLY A 50 -22.73 2.75 5.69
N MET A 51 -23.07 3.77 6.47
CA MET A 51 -22.07 4.65 7.11
C MET A 51 -21.23 3.93 8.17
N VAL A 52 -21.81 2.99 8.92
CA VAL A 52 -21.05 2.15 9.86
C VAL A 52 -20.07 1.24 9.11
N SER A 53 -20.52 0.59 8.03
CA SER A 53 -19.65 -0.22 7.16
C SER A 53 -18.55 0.61 6.52
N TYR A 54 -18.86 1.82 6.05
CA TYR A 54 -17.88 2.75 5.48
C TYR A 54 -16.81 3.13 6.49
N LYS A 55 -17.19 3.43 7.74
CA LYS A 55 -16.23 3.70 8.82
C LYS A 55 -15.26 2.53 9.01
N PHE A 56 -15.78 1.32 9.11
CA PHE A 56 -14.95 0.13 9.27
C PHE A 56 -13.97 -0.06 8.09
N GLY A 57 -14.45 0.11 6.86
CA GLY A 57 -13.58 0.03 5.68
C GLY A 57 -12.51 1.12 5.64
N ILE A 58 -12.78 2.32 6.15
CA ILE A 58 -11.76 3.37 6.30
C ILE A 58 -10.71 2.98 7.35
N GLU A 59 -11.10 2.36 8.46
CA GLU A 59 -10.17 1.87 9.48
C GLU A 59 -9.25 0.78 8.91
N GLU A 60 -9.79 -0.16 8.13
CA GLU A 60 -9.00 -1.17 7.43
C GLU A 60 -8.06 -0.56 6.39
N PHE A 61 -8.54 0.41 5.60
CA PHE A 61 -7.71 1.13 4.62
C PHE A 61 -6.52 1.83 5.29
N LEU A 62 -6.75 2.53 6.40
CA LEU A 62 -5.69 3.20 7.16
C LEU A 62 -4.72 2.21 7.80
N SER A 63 -5.22 1.06 8.28
CA SER A 63 -4.36 0.00 8.81
C SER A 63 -3.45 -0.58 7.72
N CYS A 64 -4.00 -0.82 6.53
CA CYS A 64 -3.23 -1.27 5.37
C CYS A 64 -2.13 -0.26 4.99
N LEU A 65 -2.48 1.03 4.88
CA LEU A 65 -1.50 2.07 4.55
C LEU A 65 -0.34 2.17 5.55
N ARG A 66 -0.62 1.97 6.84
CA ARG A 66 0.44 1.95 7.88
C ARG A 66 1.40 0.79 7.66
N ARG A 67 0.88 -0.40 7.40
CA ARG A 67 1.73 -1.58 7.12
C ARG A 67 2.61 -1.35 5.89
N GLU A 68 2.05 -0.85 4.78
CA GLU A 68 2.82 -0.54 3.57
C GLU A 68 3.91 0.51 3.82
N ALA A 69 3.62 1.52 4.65
CA ALA A 69 4.61 2.54 5.03
C ALA A 69 5.75 1.96 5.91
N ASP A 70 5.41 1.08 6.85
CA ASP A 70 6.37 0.41 7.72
C ASP A 70 7.26 -0.56 6.93
N GLU A 71 6.68 -1.29 5.97
CA GLU A 71 7.40 -2.16 5.03
C GLU A 71 8.36 -1.35 4.15
N ALA A 72 7.88 -0.25 3.54
CA ALA A 72 8.74 0.63 2.73
C ALA A 72 9.91 1.23 3.54
N THR A 73 9.65 1.60 4.79
CA THR A 73 10.70 2.11 5.70
C THR A 73 11.73 1.01 6.03
N THR A 74 11.25 -0.20 6.28
CA THR A 74 12.10 -1.38 6.54
C THR A 74 12.98 -1.69 5.34
N ASP A 75 12.42 -1.69 4.14
CA ASP A 75 13.14 -1.93 2.89
C ASP A 75 14.21 -0.87 2.63
N TYR A 76 13.90 0.40 2.86
CA TYR A 76 14.87 1.48 2.78
C TYR A 76 16.04 1.28 3.76
N ASN A 77 15.74 1.01 5.03
CA ASN A 77 16.77 0.79 6.05
C ASN A 77 17.66 -0.42 5.74
N ASN A 78 17.06 -1.49 5.21
CA ASN A 78 17.79 -2.66 4.72
C ASN A 78 18.71 -2.31 3.54
N ALA A 79 18.25 -1.49 2.60
CA ALA A 79 19.06 -1.03 1.48
C ALA A 79 20.23 -0.16 1.94
N VAL A 80 20.01 0.79 2.85
CA VAL A 80 21.06 1.62 3.47
C VAL A 80 22.08 0.76 4.20
N THR A 81 21.63 -0.23 4.98
CA THR A 81 22.52 -1.15 5.71
C THR A 81 23.42 -1.93 4.76
N LYS A 82 22.85 -2.48 3.67
CA LYS A 82 23.61 -3.17 2.62
C LYS A 82 24.59 -2.24 1.91
N PHE A 83 24.21 -1.00 1.64
CA PHE A 83 25.08 0.01 1.05
C PHE A 83 26.27 0.31 1.97
N ASN A 84 26.02 0.64 3.23
CA ASN A 84 27.06 0.97 4.21
C ASN A 84 28.04 -0.20 4.41
N SER A 85 27.55 -1.44 4.46
CA SER A 85 28.39 -2.64 4.55
C SER A 85 29.31 -2.84 3.34
N ARG A 86 28.93 -2.33 2.15
CA ARG A 86 29.78 -2.37 0.94
C ARG A 86 30.73 -1.18 0.88
N ALA A 87 30.30 -0.01 1.32
CA ALA A 87 31.10 1.21 1.31
C ALA A 87 32.23 1.19 2.35
N SER A 88 32.09 0.39 3.41
CA SER A 88 33.12 0.21 4.45
C SER A 88 34.14 -0.90 4.13
N GLN A 89 34.08 -1.52 2.95
CA GLN A 89 35.09 -2.46 2.43
C GLN A 89 36.09 -1.72 1.56
#